data_AF-A0A3N5ZW73-F1
#
_entry.id   AF-A0A3N5ZW73-F1
#
_cell.length_a   1.000
_cell.length_b   1.000
_cell.length_c   1.000
_cell.angle_alpha   90.00
_cell.angle_beta   90.00
_cell.angle_gamma   90.00
#
_symmetry.space_group_name_H-M   'P 1'
#
loop_
_entity.id
_entity.type
_entity.pdbx_description
1 polymer ?
#
loop_
_entity_poly.entity_id
_entity_poly.type
_entity_poly.pdbx_seq_one_letter_code
_entity_poly.pdbx_strand_id
1 'polypeptide(L)'
;MSVLVSCIVAAVASITAGHPRPVTQPSGPPPVTVTNLRTEYREHPVGIDVGVPRLSWQLRSDARGVRQTGYQIRVAGSEADLRAGRRLTWDSGRVASDASVHVEYAGPPLRSRQTCYWQVRLWDGGGLPSPWSDVATWEMGLLDASDWGAAWIEPGLAEDVKTPGPSPLLRREFQLKGTVRRARAYVTSHGLYELTLNGRRVGDELFTPGWTSYNKRLQYQAYDVTPLLKQGPNAIGAMLGNGWYRGTLAWEGNRNIYGARLALLAQLHVTYTDGREEIVGTDGQWKSSTGPILMSEIYDGETYDARREKDGWTVPGFDDAGWSPVSLANHPKDVLVAPTGPPVRRIKELTPTRIFKTPAGDLVADMGQNMVGWVRLGVRGPAGATVTLRHAEVLDKQGNFYTANLRGAKATARYTLKGAGREVFEPHFTFFGFRYVAIDGYPGQPSPEDITGIVIHSDMRVTGSLDTSDPMINQLQRNITWGQRGNFLDVPTDCPQRDERLGWTGDAQVFARTAAFNMDVAGFFGKWLADLRADQFDDGAVPHVVPNVLTVSPSQRPGGSAA
;
A
#
# COMPACT_ATOMS: atom_id res chain seq x y z
N MET A 1 70.26 75.89 -26.83
CA MET A 1 71.73 76.04 -26.78
C MET A 1 72.21 75.48 -25.46
N SER A 2 73.18 74.57 -25.52
CA SER A 2 74.08 74.18 -24.41
C SER A 2 73.49 73.25 -23.33
N VAL A 3 74.13 72.20 -22.82
CA VAL A 3 75.32 71.38 -23.14
C VAL A 3 75.39 70.28 -22.06
N LEU A 4 75.77 69.06 -22.45
CA LEU A 4 76.39 67.92 -21.71
C LEU A 4 75.87 67.48 -20.33
N VAL A 5 75.39 66.23 -20.14
CA VAL A 5 76.07 64.89 -20.07
C VAL A 5 76.47 64.51 -18.64
N SER A 6 75.81 63.49 -18.10
CA SER A 6 76.36 62.17 -17.69
C SER A 6 75.90 61.59 -16.34
N CYS A 7 75.81 60.26 -16.39
CA CYS A 7 76.01 59.27 -15.32
C CYS A 7 74.82 58.78 -14.48
N ILE A 8 74.58 57.49 -14.69
CA ILE A 8 73.74 56.50 -14.01
C ILE A 8 74.20 56.28 -12.56
N VAL A 9 73.26 56.27 -11.62
CA VAL A 9 73.30 55.41 -10.42
C VAL A 9 71.85 54.97 -10.11
N ALA A 10 71.65 53.66 -10.01
CA ALA A 10 70.39 53.06 -9.56
C ALA A 10 70.22 53.24 -8.05
N ALA A 11 69.06 53.71 -7.61
CA ALA A 11 68.66 53.71 -6.21
C ALA A 11 67.21 53.26 -6.07
N VAL A 12 67.05 52.25 -5.22
CA VAL A 12 65.81 51.57 -4.81
C VAL A 12 64.88 52.56 -4.12
N ALA A 13 63.63 52.64 -4.58
CA ALA A 13 62.57 53.41 -3.93
C ALA A 13 61.57 52.48 -3.24
N SER A 14 61.56 52.57 -1.92
CA SER A 14 60.61 51.96 -1.00
C SER A 14 59.19 52.50 -1.23
N ILE A 15 58.24 51.63 -1.59
CA ILE A 15 56.81 51.95 -1.57
C ILE A 15 56.23 51.40 -0.25
N THR A 16 55.72 52.32 0.55
CA THR A 16 55.09 52.09 1.85
C THR A 16 53.66 51.55 1.69
N ALA A 17 53.43 50.46 2.43
CA ALA A 17 52.18 49.84 2.87
C ALA A 17 50.83 50.51 2.50
N GLY A 18 50.18 49.97 1.48
CA GLY A 18 48.71 49.89 1.44
C GLY A 18 48.27 48.57 2.06
N HIS A 19 47.51 48.61 3.16
CA HIS A 19 46.93 47.40 3.75
C HIS A 19 46.05 46.69 2.70
N PRO A 20 46.24 45.38 2.47
CA PRO A 20 45.28 44.63 1.67
C PRO A 20 43.94 44.65 2.41
N ARG A 21 42.87 45.09 1.73
CA ARG A 21 41.51 44.79 2.17
C ARG A 21 41.43 43.28 2.38
N PRO A 22 40.93 42.77 3.52
CA PRO A 22 40.70 41.35 3.64
C PRO A 22 39.70 40.98 2.54
N VAL A 23 40.15 40.14 1.62
CA VAL A 23 39.23 39.35 0.81
C VAL A 23 38.49 38.50 1.84
N THR A 24 37.26 38.88 2.16
CA THR A 24 36.33 38.00 2.86
C THR A 24 36.06 36.83 1.92
N GLN A 25 36.90 35.81 2.01
CA GLN A 25 36.49 34.47 1.61
C GLN A 25 35.26 34.13 2.48
N PRO A 26 34.15 33.63 1.93
CA PRO A 26 33.13 33.00 2.74
C PRO A 26 33.73 31.69 3.26
N SER A 27 34.52 31.76 4.33
CA SER A 27 35.09 30.59 5.00
C SER A 27 34.11 30.11 6.06
N GLY A 28 32.99 29.57 5.62
CA GLY A 28 32.17 28.68 6.41
C GLY A 28 32.11 27.31 5.71
N PRO A 29 32.20 26.18 6.41
CA PRO A 29 31.78 24.91 5.83
C PRO A 29 30.33 25.05 5.31
N PRO A 30 29.95 24.29 4.26
CA PRO A 30 28.61 24.41 3.68
C PRO A 30 27.54 24.24 4.78
N PRO A 31 26.48 25.05 4.77
CA PRO A 31 25.42 24.94 5.75
C PRO A 31 24.85 23.53 5.71
N VAL A 32 24.82 22.87 6.87
CA VAL A 32 24.08 21.62 7.00
C VAL A 32 22.62 21.89 6.67
N THR A 33 22.03 21.02 5.84
CA THR A 33 20.61 21.09 5.46
C THR A 33 19.88 19.86 5.99
N VAL A 34 18.57 20.00 6.10
CA VAL A 34 17.67 18.92 6.54
C VAL A 34 16.94 18.38 5.32
N THR A 35 16.95 17.06 5.14
CA THR A 35 16.24 16.38 4.05
C THR A 35 15.50 15.14 4.56
N ASN A 36 14.67 14.53 3.71
CA ASN A 36 14.01 13.23 3.96
C ASN A 36 13.21 13.21 5.28
N LEU A 37 12.31 14.18 5.42
CA LEU A 37 11.42 14.32 6.57
C LEU A 37 10.38 13.20 6.55
N ARG A 38 10.20 12.54 7.69
CA ARG A 38 9.28 11.42 7.83
C ARG A 38 8.46 11.54 9.10
N THR A 39 7.20 11.12 9.01
CA THR A 39 6.31 10.90 10.14
C THR A 39 5.92 9.44 10.14
N GLU A 40 6.21 8.71 11.22
CA GLU A 40 5.96 7.26 11.29
C GLU A 40 6.54 6.49 10.07
N TYR A 41 7.82 6.77 9.75
CA TYR A 41 8.57 6.24 8.60
C TYR A 41 8.08 6.67 7.21
N ARG A 42 6.96 7.39 7.10
CA ARG A 42 6.30 7.75 5.84
C ARG A 42 6.50 9.22 5.50
N GLU A 43 6.50 9.51 4.20
CA GLU A 43 6.44 10.88 3.67
C GLU A 43 4.97 11.29 3.56
N HIS A 44 4.62 12.45 4.14
CA HIS A 44 3.28 13.04 4.07
C HIS A 44 2.11 12.07 4.36
N PRO A 45 2.14 11.24 5.42
CA PRO A 45 1.14 10.20 5.58
C PRO A 45 -0.26 10.78 5.85
N VAL A 46 -1.26 10.16 5.23
CA VAL A 46 -2.68 10.48 5.41
C VAL A 46 -3.36 9.35 6.17
N GLY A 47 -4.09 9.73 7.23
CA GLY A 47 -4.90 8.82 8.02
C GLY A 47 -4.11 7.96 9.00
N ILE A 48 -3.13 8.53 9.72
CA ILE A 48 -2.46 7.82 10.83
C ILE A 48 -3.26 7.97 12.13
N ASP A 49 -3.17 6.99 13.03
CA ASP A 49 -3.87 7.00 14.33
C ASP A 49 -2.91 7.06 15.54
N VAL A 50 -1.60 7.10 15.31
CA VAL A 50 -0.61 7.23 16.38
C VAL A 50 -0.75 8.61 17.03
N GLY A 51 -1.29 8.66 18.25
CA GLY A 51 -1.57 9.92 18.97
C GLY A 51 -0.33 10.75 19.31
N VAL A 52 0.84 10.11 19.32
CA VAL A 52 2.16 10.74 19.51
C VAL A 52 3.06 10.36 18.32
N PRO A 53 2.86 10.96 17.13
CA PRO A 53 3.64 10.61 15.96
C PRO A 53 5.14 10.87 16.16
N ARG A 54 5.96 9.97 15.62
CA ARG A 54 7.42 10.05 15.63
C ARG A 54 7.92 10.73 14.37
N LEU A 55 8.74 11.74 14.53
CA LEU A 55 9.31 12.57 13.48
C LEU A 55 10.79 12.21 13.28
N SER A 56 11.19 12.05 12.03
CA SER A 56 12.58 11.74 11.65
C SER A 56 13.04 12.65 10.52
N TRP A 57 14.33 12.96 10.48
CA TRP A 57 14.96 13.75 9.43
C TRP A 57 16.41 13.32 9.21
N GLN A 58 16.95 13.64 8.03
CA GLN A 58 18.34 13.37 7.68
C GLN A 58 19.14 14.66 7.57
N LEU A 59 20.39 14.59 8.01
CA LEU A 59 21.38 15.65 7.84
C LEU A 59 22.06 15.49 6.49
N ARG A 60 22.21 16.58 5.75
CA ARG A 60 22.99 16.64 4.52
C ARG A 60 24.05 17.73 4.60
N SER A 61 25.31 17.35 4.39
CA SER A 61 26.45 18.25 4.31
C SER A 61 27.58 17.60 3.49
N ASP A 62 28.38 18.41 2.79
CA ASP A 62 29.60 17.96 2.12
C ASP A 62 30.81 17.95 3.08
N ALA A 63 30.65 18.49 4.30
CA ALA A 63 31.69 18.47 5.32
C ALA A 63 31.73 17.12 6.07
N ARG A 64 32.92 16.72 6.50
CA ARG A 64 33.14 15.51 7.31
C ARG A 64 32.93 15.81 8.80
N GLY A 65 32.50 14.80 9.56
CA GLY A 65 32.35 14.91 11.01
C GLY A 65 31.22 15.84 11.47
N VAL A 66 30.26 16.13 10.59
CA VAL A 66 29.09 16.95 10.93
C VAL A 66 28.18 16.16 11.86
N ARG A 67 27.80 16.78 12.97
CA ARG A 67 26.87 16.22 13.96
C ARG A 67 25.83 17.26 14.34
N GLN A 68 24.64 16.81 14.66
CA GLN A 68 23.61 17.62 15.30
C GLN A 68 23.97 17.85 16.78
N THR A 69 23.80 19.07 17.28
CA THR A 69 23.91 19.41 18.70
C THR A 69 22.58 19.91 19.28
N GLY A 70 21.62 20.24 18.43
CA GLY A 70 20.26 20.54 18.82
C GLY A 70 19.32 20.62 17.63
N TYR A 71 18.03 20.65 17.90
CA TYR A 71 16.98 20.81 16.88
C TYR A 71 15.87 21.74 17.37
N GLN A 72 15.04 22.19 16.43
CA GLN A 72 13.78 22.86 16.73
C GLN A 72 12.74 22.42 15.70
N ILE A 73 11.60 21.95 16.19
CA ILE A 73 10.45 21.53 15.39
C ILE A 73 9.34 22.57 15.55
N ARG A 74 8.68 22.90 14.45
CA ARG A 74 7.45 23.68 14.44
C ARG A 74 6.35 22.90 13.77
N VAL A 75 5.13 23.04 14.30
CA VAL A 75 3.91 22.45 13.76
C VAL A 75 2.81 23.51 13.74
N ALA A 76 2.03 23.56 12.66
CA ALA A 76 0.85 24.43 12.56
C ALA A 76 -0.27 23.73 11.78
N GLY A 77 -1.50 24.26 11.90
CA GLY A 77 -2.66 23.77 11.15
C GLY A 77 -2.74 24.23 9.68
N SER A 78 -1.83 25.14 9.26
CA SER A 78 -1.70 25.55 7.86
C SER A 78 -0.24 25.82 7.49
N GLU A 79 0.12 25.57 6.23
CA GLU A 79 1.46 25.88 5.73
C GLU A 79 1.80 27.37 5.84
N ALA A 80 0.84 28.25 5.56
CA ALA A 80 1.05 29.70 5.64
C ALA A 80 1.40 30.15 7.06
N ASP A 81 0.73 29.59 8.07
CA ASP A 81 1.01 29.89 9.47
C ASP A 81 2.36 29.33 9.92
N LEU A 82 2.69 28.11 9.49
CA LEU A 82 3.97 27.47 9.76
C LEU A 82 5.15 28.31 9.23
N ARG A 83 5.07 28.72 7.95
CA ARG A 83 6.12 29.52 7.29
C ARG A 83 6.26 30.90 7.92
N ALA A 84 5.16 31.52 8.34
CA ALA A 84 5.16 32.80 9.03
C ALA A 84 5.55 32.69 10.53
N GLY A 85 5.68 31.47 11.08
CA GLY A 85 6.00 31.26 12.49
C GLY A 85 4.91 31.77 13.45
N ARG A 86 3.65 31.80 13.01
CA ARG A 86 2.51 32.33 13.77
C ARG A 86 1.46 31.24 13.98
N ARG A 87 0.63 31.36 15.02
CA ARG A 87 -0.44 30.38 15.33
C ARG A 87 0.06 28.93 15.28
N LEU A 88 1.27 28.71 15.78
CA LEU A 88 1.88 27.39 15.85
C LEU A 88 1.09 26.54 16.84
N THR A 89 0.75 25.31 16.43
CA THR A 89 0.17 24.30 17.31
C THR A 89 1.23 23.78 18.28
N TRP A 90 2.48 23.70 17.83
CA TRP A 90 3.63 23.31 18.64
C TRP A 90 4.90 23.98 18.13
N ASP A 91 5.75 24.45 19.04
CA ASP A 91 7.12 24.86 18.80
C ASP A 91 7.96 24.26 19.93
N SER A 92 8.91 23.39 19.60
CA SER A 92 9.75 22.74 20.61
C SER A 92 10.73 23.70 21.29
N GLY A 93 10.93 24.90 20.72
CA GLY A 93 12.12 25.70 20.97
C GLY A 93 13.39 24.94 20.55
N ARG A 94 14.55 25.51 20.88
CA ARG A 94 15.81 24.79 20.69
C ARG A 94 15.92 23.71 21.76
N VAL A 95 15.94 22.45 21.33
CA VAL A 95 16.21 21.28 22.17
C VAL A 95 17.68 20.89 21.98
N ALA A 96 18.44 20.81 23.08
CA ALA A 96 19.83 20.33 23.05
C ALA A 96 19.86 18.80 22.98
N SER A 97 19.98 18.24 21.78
CA SER A 97 19.97 16.80 21.51
C SER A 97 20.53 16.50 20.13
N ASP A 98 21.21 15.36 20.01
CA ASP A 98 21.67 14.79 18.74
C ASP A 98 20.62 13.88 18.07
N ALA A 99 19.46 13.67 18.70
CA ALA A 99 18.39 12.85 18.17
C ALA A 99 17.79 13.44 16.87
N SER A 100 17.72 12.63 15.83
CA SER A 100 17.13 12.97 14.52
C SER A 100 16.22 11.88 13.97
N VAL A 101 16.03 10.81 14.74
CA VAL A 101 15.23 9.64 14.38
C VAL A 101 14.26 9.37 15.52
N HIS A 102 12.98 9.23 15.17
CA HIS A 102 11.88 8.96 16.09
C HIS A 102 11.72 9.97 17.23
N VAL A 103 11.90 11.25 16.93
CA VAL A 103 11.61 12.32 17.88
C VAL A 103 10.09 12.44 18.02
N GLU A 104 9.57 12.15 19.21
CA GLU A 104 8.15 12.16 19.48
C GLU A 104 7.56 13.58 19.43
N TYR A 105 6.38 13.69 18.83
CA TYR A 105 5.57 14.89 18.89
C TYR A 105 5.19 15.21 20.34
N ALA A 106 5.60 16.37 20.85
CA ALA A 106 5.32 16.80 22.23
C ALA A 106 4.37 18.01 22.29
N GLY A 107 3.53 18.19 21.27
CA GLY A 107 2.51 19.23 21.25
C GLY A 107 1.18 18.79 21.90
N PRO A 108 0.13 19.62 21.81
CA PRO A 108 -1.19 19.30 22.32
C PRO A 108 -1.80 18.02 21.69
N PRO A 109 -2.70 17.32 22.40
CA PRO A 109 -3.37 16.14 21.84
C PRO A 109 -3.97 16.38 20.46
N LEU A 110 -3.67 15.46 19.54
CA LEU A 110 -4.14 15.50 18.16
C LEU A 110 -5.59 15.04 18.07
N ARG A 111 -6.34 15.60 17.11
CA ARG A 111 -7.75 15.25 16.87
C ARG A 111 -7.93 14.52 15.55
N SER A 112 -9.01 13.76 15.43
CA SER A 112 -9.37 13.07 14.19
C SER A 112 -9.44 14.03 13.00
N ARG A 113 -8.94 13.58 11.84
CA ARG A 113 -8.92 14.32 10.57
C ARG A 113 -8.08 15.61 10.60
N GLN A 114 -7.31 15.84 11.66
CA GLN A 114 -6.44 17.01 11.79
C GLN A 114 -5.24 16.88 10.84
N THR A 115 -5.07 17.86 9.96
CA THR A 115 -3.85 18.02 9.17
C THR A 115 -2.85 18.86 9.96
N CYS A 116 -1.62 18.38 10.03
CA CYS A 116 -0.50 19.06 10.66
C CYS A 116 0.58 19.31 9.61
N TYR A 117 1.04 20.56 9.55
CA TYR A 117 2.19 20.97 8.74
C TYR A 117 3.36 21.17 9.68
N TRP A 118 4.52 20.59 9.36
CA TRP A 118 5.71 20.70 10.20
C TRP A 118 6.97 20.97 9.41
N GLN A 119 7.94 21.55 10.11
CA GLN A 119 9.29 21.77 9.61
C GLN A 119 10.27 21.64 10.78
N VAL A 120 11.52 21.34 10.48
CA VAL A 120 12.59 21.23 11.46
C VAL A 120 13.82 21.97 10.99
N ARG A 121 14.56 22.54 11.93
CA ARG A 121 15.93 23.01 11.74
C ARG A 121 16.83 22.44 12.82
N LEU A 122 18.12 22.44 12.58
CA LEU A 122 19.10 21.89 13.51
C LEU A 122 20.27 22.83 13.74
N TRP A 123 21.05 22.54 14.78
CA TRP A 123 22.33 23.19 15.07
C TRP A 123 23.45 22.19 14.85
N ASP A 124 24.51 22.61 14.16
CA ASP A 124 25.68 21.77 13.93
C ASP A 124 26.65 21.76 15.13
N GLY A 125 27.80 21.10 14.96
CA GLY A 125 28.88 21.06 15.95
C GLY A 125 29.53 22.42 16.25
N GLY A 126 29.40 23.40 15.36
CA GLY A 126 29.85 24.78 15.53
C GLY A 126 28.79 25.69 16.19
N GLY A 127 27.60 25.17 16.48
CA GLY A 127 26.50 25.93 17.05
C GLY A 127 25.79 26.83 16.02
N LEU A 128 26.01 26.63 14.72
CA LEU A 128 25.32 27.36 13.66
C LEU A 128 23.99 26.68 13.33
N PRO A 129 22.88 27.43 13.24
CA PRO A 129 21.59 26.88 12.83
C PRO A 129 21.56 26.63 11.32
N SER A 130 20.95 25.51 10.90
CA SER A 130 20.54 25.29 9.52
C SER A 130 19.40 26.24 9.14
N PRO A 131 19.15 26.43 7.83
CA PRO A 131 17.83 26.85 7.37
C PRO A 131 16.73 25.89 7.89
N TRP A 132 15.49 26.36 7.88
CA TRP A 132 14.35 25.47 8.03
C TRP A 132 14.30 24.47 6.87
N SER A 133 13.89 23.25 7.16
CA SER A 133 13.56 22.25 6.14
C SER A 133 12.43 22.73 5.22
N ASP A 134 12.22 21.99 4.14
CA ASP A 134 10.93 22.02 3.46
C ASP A 134 9.80 21.62 4.42
N VAL A 135 8.57 22.04 4.09
CA VAL A 135 7.39 21.73 4.89
C VAL A 135 6.97 20.29 4.61
N ALA A 136 6.94 19.48 5.66
CA ALA A 136 6.34 18.15 5.66
C ALA A 136 4.94 18.20 6.28
N THR A 137 4.15 17.16 6.06
CA THR A 137 2.78 17.08 6.63
C THR A 137 2.51 15.70 7.22
N TRP A 138 1.51 15.62 8.08
CA TRP A 138 0.77 14.38 8.32
C TRP A 138 -0.69 14.73 8.54
N GLU A 139 -1.57 13.76 8.33
CA GLU A 139 -3.00 13.89 8.62
C GLU A 139 -3.47 12.74 9.50
N MET A 140 -4.17 13.07 10.57
CA MET A 140 -4.77 12.08 11.46
C MET A 140 -5.95 11.38 10.78
N GLY A 141 -6.14 10.11 11.08
CA GLY A 141 -7.32 9.33 10.69
C GLY A 141 -8.53 9.63 11.57
N LEU A 142 -9.40 8.63 11.68
CA LEU A 142 -10.44 8.56 12.70
C LEU A 142 -9.83 7.84 13.91
N LEU A 143 -9.79 8.53 15.06
CA LEU A 143 -9.07 8.07 16.25
C LEU A 143 -9.97 7.26 17.18
N ASP A 144 -11.27 7.59 17.21
CA ASP A 144 -12.25 6.93 18.06
C ASP A 144 -13.34 6.24 17.24
N ALA A 145 -13.89 5.15 17.78
CA ALA A 145 -15.01 4.45 17.15
C ALA A 145 -16.23 5.36 16.91
N SER A 146 -16.43 6.38 17.77
CA SER A 146 -17.49 7.38 17.64
C SER A 146 -17.31 8.34 16.46
N ASP A 147 -16.11 8.45 15.88
CA ASP A 147 -15.86 9.27 14.69
C ASP A 147 -16.46 8.64 13.41
N TRP A 148 -16.87 7.39 13.49
CA TRP A 148 -17.58 6.68 12.43
C TRP A 148 -19.09 6.86 12.55
N GLY A 149 -19.62 7.85 11.82
CA GLY A 149 -21.06 8.04 11.59
C GLY A 149 -21.67 7.10 10.53
N ALA A 150 -20.86 6.45 9.72
CA ALA A 150 -21.31 5.43 8.75
C ALA A 150 -21.68 4.10 9.44
N ALA A 151 -22.57 3.32 8.82
CA ALA A 151 -22.96 1.99 9.28
C ALA A 151 -22.28 0.90 8.45
N TRP A 152 -22.01 -0.27 9.05
CA TRP A 152 -21.63 -1.44 8.29
C TRP A 152 -22.80 -1.88 7.40
N ILE A 153 -22.50 -2.18 6.14
CA ILE A 153 -23.50 -2.69 5.19
C ILE A 153 -23.04 -4.02 4.60
N GLU A 154 -23.97 -4.96 4.48
CA GLU A 154 -23.77 -6.27 3.85
C GLU A 154 -24.59 -6.35 2.55
N PRO A 155 -24.09 -7.03 1.51
CA PRO A 155 -24.85 -7.25 0.28
C PRO A 155 -26.17 -7.98 0.55
N GLY A 156 -27.26 -7.51 -0.04
CA GLY A 156 -28.58 -8.17 0.01
C GLY A 156 -28.71 -9.27 -1.03
N LEU A 157 -27.73 -10.16 -1.11
CA LEU A 157 -27.67 -11.25 -2.10
C LEU A 157 -27.85 -12.60 -1.40
N ALA A 158 -28.55 -13.52 -2.05
CA ALA A 158 -28.60 -14.90 -1.59
C ALA A 158 -27.24 -15.57 -1.82
N GLU A 159 -26.64 -16.09 -0.76
CA GLU A 159 -25.31 -16.72 -0.82
C GLU A 159 -25.34 -18.09 -0.15
N ASP A 160 -24.70 -19.09 -0.76
CA ASP A 160 -24.29 -20.30 -0.09
C ASP A 160 -22.92 -20.09 0.54
N VAL A 161 -22.89 -19.96 1.87
CA VAL A 161 -21.66 -19.71 2.63
C VAL A 161 -20.65 -20.86 2.57
N LYS A 162 -21.02 -22.03 2.01
CA LYS A 162 -20.12 -23.18 1.85
C LYS A 162 -19.35 -23.17 0.54
N THR A 163 -19.82 -22.42 -0.46
CA THR A 163 -19.19 -22.33 -1.79
C THR A 163 -18.80 -20.88 -2.11
N PRO A 164 -17.76 -20.66 -2.92
CA PRO A 164 -17.41 -19.30 -3.34
C PRO A 164 -18.48 -18.78 -4.29
N GLY A 165 -19.11 -17.67 -3.93
CA GLY A 165 -20.08 -16.97 -4.77
C GLY A 165 -19.47 -15.82 -5.58
N PRO A 166 -20.27 -15.16 -6.44
CA PRO A 166 -19.84 -13.98 -7.17
C PRO A 166 -19.45 -12.84 -6.23
N SER A 167 -18.46 -12.04 -6.63
CA SER A 167 -18.12 -10.81 -5.91
C SER A 167 -19.27 -9.81 -5.97
N PRO A 168 -19.74 -9.29 -4.83
CA PRO A 168 -20.80 -8.30 -4.79
C PRO A 168 -20.26 -6.92 -5.20
N LEU A 169 -21.10 -6.19 -5.94
CA LEU A 169 -20.99 -4.77 -6.21
C LEU A 169 -21.94 -4.04 -5.27
N LEU A 170 -21.49 -2.96 -4.63
CA LEU A 170 -22.31 -2.09 -3.79
C LEU A 170 -22.19 -0.67 -4.32
N ARG A 171 -23.30 0.05 -4.49
CA ARG A 171 -23.27 1.43 -5.00
C ARG A 171 -24.23 2.36 -4.27
N ARG A 172 -23.93 3.66 -4.36
CA ARG A 172 -24.83 4.76 -3.98
C ARG A 172 -24.56 5.99 -4.84
N GLU A 173 -25.64 6.69 -5.22
CA GLU A 173 -25.56 8.06 -5.74
C GLU A 173 -25.84 9.07 -4.62
N PHE A 174 -25.19 10.23 -4.70
CA PHE A 174 -25.36 11.34 -3.76
C PHE A 174 -25.14 12.69 -4.47
N GLN A 175 -25.54 13.78 -3.84
CA GLN A 175 -25.40 15.12 -4.39
C GLN A 175 -24.60 16.03 -3.47
N LEU A 176 -23.59 16.70 -4.03
CA LEU A 176 -22.83 17.72 -3.31
C LEU A 176 -23.30 19.12 -3.73
N LYS A 177 -23.74 19.92 -2.75
CA LYS A 177 -24.43 21.19 -3.01
C LYS A 177 -23.49 22.40 -3.12
N GLY A 178 -22.19 22.22 -2.92
CA GLY A 178 -21.20 23.29 -2.95
C GLY A 178 -19.90 22.88 -3.64
N THR A 179 -18.98 23.84 -3.76
CA THR A 179 -17.64 23.59 -4.29
C THR A 179 -16.80 22.89 -3.23
N VAL A 180 -16.31 21.70 -3.55
CA VAL A 180 -15.45 20.90 -2.66
C VAL A 180 -14.09 21.58 -2.53
N ARG A 181 -13.67 21.84 -1.28
CA ARG A 181 -12.31 22.28 -0.95
C ARG A 181 -11.39 21.10 -0.65
N ARG A 182 -11.90 20.11 0.08
CA ARG A 182 -11.17 18.91 0.50
C ARG A 182 -12.14 17.76 0.65
N ALA A 183 -11.74 16.55 0.30
CA ALA A 183 -12.46 15.34 0.64
C ALA A 183 -11.54 14.18 1.03
N ARG A 184 -12.00 13.39 2.01
CA ARG A 184 -11.33 12.18 2.50
C ARG A 184 -12.30 11.01 2.55
N ALA A 185 -11.91 9.87 2.00
CA ALA A 185 -12.65 8.62 2.17
C ALA A 185 -11.93 7.73 3.17
N TYR A 186 -12.63 7.27 4.20
CA TYR A 186 -12.18 6.26 5.16
C TYR A 186 -12.92 4.97 4.89
N VAL A 187 -12.21 3.89 4.52
CA VAL A 187 -12.85 2.67 4.01
C VAL A 187 -12.19 1.41 4.55
N THR A 188 -13.01 0.42 4.88
CA THR A 188 -12.59 -0.94 5.23
C THR A 188 -13.66 -1.95 4.81
N SER A 189 -13.34 -3.24 4.89
CA SER A 189 -14.28 -4.33 4.65
C SER A 189 -13.99 -5.55 5.51
N HIS A 190 -15.06 -6.28 5.83
CA HIS A 190 -14.94 -7.71 6.09
C HIS A 190 -14.79 -8.42 4.74
N GLY A 191 -13.58 -8.89 4.44
CA GLY A 191 -13.16 -9.31 3.10
C GLY A 191 -12.15 -8.34 2.51
N LEU A 192 -12.09 -8.28 1.18
CA LEU A 192 -11.35 -7.25 0.44
C LEU A 192 -12.33 -6.28 -0.20
N TYR A 193 -11.85 -5.09 -0.57
CA TYR A 193 -12.61 -4.17 -1.39
C TYR A 193 -11.75 -3.49 -2.45
N GLU A 194 -12.38 -3.11 -3.56
CA GLU A 194 -11.90 -2.05 -4.45
C GLU A 194 -12.95 -0.94 -4.54
N LEU A 195 -12.56 0.29 -4.23
CA LEU A 195 -13.46 1.45 -4.23
C LEU A 195 -13.31 2.25 -5.53
N THR A 196 -14.44 2.73 -6.06
CA THR A 196 -14.50 3.59 -7.24
C THR A 196 -15.41 4.77 -6.96
N LEU A 197 -14.99 5.97 -7.38
CA LEU A 197 -15.75 7.19 -7.25
C LEU A 197 -15.83 7.87 -8.62
N ASN A 198 -17.05 8.12 -9.11
CA ASN A 198 -17.32 8.72 -10.42
C ASN A 198 -16.55 8.04 -11.58
N GLY A 199 -16.59 6.70 -11.61
CA GLY A 199 -15.93 5.88 -12.63
C GLY A 199 -14.40 5.79 -12.51
N ARG A 200 -13.78 6.35 -11.46
CA ARG A 200 -12.33 6.28 -11.22
C ARG A 200 -12.03 5.48 -9.95
N ARG A 201 -11.14 4.50 -10.05
CA ARG A 201 -10.63 3.75 -8.89
C ARG A 201 -10.05 4.74 -7.87
N VAL A 202 -10.35 4.52 -6.60
CA VAL A 202 -9.78 5.27 -5.48
C VAL A 202 -8.55 4.54 -4.99
N GLY A 203 -7.42 5.25 -4.95
CA GLY A 203 -6.14 4.65 -4.59
C GLY A 203 -5.58 3.71 -5.66
N ASP A 204 -4.38 3.19 -5.40
CA ASP A 204 -3.68 2.20 -6.20
C ASP A 204 -3.31 0.95 -5.39
N GLU A 205 -3.72 0.92 -4.13
CA GLU A 205 -3.52 -0.18 -3.20
C GLU A 205 -4.35 -1.40 -3.63
N LEU A 206 -3.75 -2.56 -3.43
CA LEU A 206 -4.31 -3.88 -3.71
C LEU A 206 -4.61 -4.60 -2.39
N PHE A 207 -5.53 -5.56 -2.43
CA PHE A 207 -5.88 -6.40 -1.28
C PHE A 207 -6.24 -5.60 -0.02
N THR A 208 -6.84 -4.43 -0.18
CA THR A 208 -7.34 -3.62 0.93
C THR A 208 -8.53 -4.31 1.60
N PRO A 209 -8.60 -4.36 2.94
CA PRO A 209 -7.77 -3.64 3.91
C PRO A 209 -6.52 -4.37 4.41
N GLY A 210 -6.15 -5.50 3.82
CA GLY A 210 -5.05 -6.36 4.27
C GLY A 210 -5.53 -7.52 5.15
N TRP A 211 -4.60 -8.35 5.58
CA TRP A 211 -4.82 -9.46 6.49
C TRP A 211 -4.36 -9.13 7.91
N THR A 212 -5.33 -8.96 8.78
CA THR A 212 -5.12 -8.76 10.22
C THR A 212 -5.88 -9.83 11.00
N SER A 213 -5.70 -9.88 12.30
CA SER A 213 -6.54 -10.67 13.19
C SER A 213 -7.92 -10.00 13.29
N TYR A 214 -8.76 -10.08 12.24
CA TYR A 214 -9.95 -9.25 12.00
C TYR A 214 -10.83 -8.99 13.23
N ASN A 215 -11.02 -10.00 14.09
CA ASN A 215 -11.86 -9.92 15.30
C ASN A 215 -11.25 -9.07 16.44
N LYS A 216 -9.98 -8.72 16.34
CA LYS A 216 -9.22 -7.94 17.34
C LYS A 216 -8.66 -6.65 16.74
N ARG A 217 -8.31 -6.69 15.46
CA ARG A 217 -7.75 -5.55 14.71
C ARG A 217 -8.23 -5.66 13.26
N LEU A 218 -8.77 -4.57 12.73
CA LEU A 218 -9.12 -4.45 11.32
C LEU A 218 -8.67 -3.10 10.79
N GLN A 219 -7.82 -3.11 9.77
CA GLN A 219 -7.33 -1.87 9.19
C GLN A 219 -8.43 -1.16 8.38
N TYR A 220 -8.46 0.16 8.43
CA TYR A 220 -9.11 0.99 7.41
C TYR A 220 -8.06 1.78 6.63
N GLN A 221 -8.41 2.26 5.44
CA GLN A 221 -7.57 3.12 4.63
C GLN A 221 -8.17 4.52 4.55
N ALA A 222 -7.32 5.53 4.40
CA ALA A 222 -7.71 6.92 4.21
C ALA A 222 -7.19 7.43 2.86
N TYR A 223 -8.08 8.01 2.06
CA TYR A 223 -7.77 8.46 0.71
C TYR A 223 -8.07 9.93 0.53
N ASP A 224 -7.17 10.67 -0.14
CA ASP A 224 -7.54 11.96 -0.73
C ASP A 224 -8.36 11.72 -2.01
N VAL A 225 -9.66 12.03 -1.92
CA VAL A 225 -10.60 11.89 -3.04
C VAL A 225 -11.12 13.24 -3.53
N THR A 226 -10.51 14.34 -3.07
CA THR A 226 -10.82 15.70 -3.52
C THR A 226 -10.89 15.81 -5.05
N PRO A 227 -9.91 15.30 -5.85
CA PRO A 227 -9.93 15.47 -7.31
C PRO A 227 -10.96 14.58 -8.03
N LEU A 228 -11.63 13.67 -7.31
CA LEU A 228 -12.59 12.71 -7.89
C LEU A 228 -14.03 13.19 -7.75
N LEU A 229 -14.28 14.20 -6.92
CA LEU A 229 -15.61 14.75 -6.68
C LEU A 229 -15.90 15.95 -7.56
N LYS A 230 -17.18 16.17 -7.82
CA LYS A 230 -17.69 17.36 -8.50
C LYS A 230 -18.90 17.92 -7.76
N GLN A 231 -19.21 19.19 -8.00
CA GLN A 231 -20.50 19.75 -7.58
C GLN A 231 -21.65 19.04 -8.30
N GLY A 232 -22.76 18.81 -7.61
CA GLY A 232 -23.93 18.11 -8.14
C GLY A 232 -23.85 16.59 -7.95
N PRO A 233 -24.37 15.78 -8.91
CA PRO A 233 -24.44 14.33 -8.79
C PRO A 233 -23.06 13.66 -8.76
N ASN A 234 -22.88 12.74 -7.81
CA ASN A 234 -21.73 11.87 -7.66
C ASN A 234 -22.19 10.43 -7.39
N ALA A 235 -21.36 9.46 -7.76
CA ALA A 235 -21.61 8.05 -7.50
C ALA A 235 -20.37 7.41 -6.90
N ILE A 236 -20.58 6.61 -5.86
CA ILE A 236 -19.56 5.80 -5.21
C ILE A 236 -19.96 4.33 -5.35
N GLY A 237 -18.99 3.47 -5.60
CA GLY A 237 -19.21 2.03 -5.63
C GLY A 237 -18.01 1.27 -5.09
N ALA A 238 -18.27 0.09 -4.54
CA ALA A 238 -17.27 -0.83 -4.05
C ALA A 238 -17.55 -2.24 -4.59
N MET A 239 -16.51 -2.92 -5.05
CA MET A 239 -16.55 -4.36 -5.30
C MET A 239 -15.90 -5.06 -4.12
N LEU A 240 -16.51 -6.13 -3.59
CA LEU A 240 -15.91 -6.89 -2.48
C LEU A 240 -15.36 -8.24 -2.94
N GLY A 241 -14.27 -8.68 -2.30
CA GLY A 241 -13.66 -9.99 -2.48
C GLY A 241 -13.70 -10.82 -1.20
N ASN A 242 -13.65 -12.15 -1.32
CA ASN A 242 -13.65 -13.05 -0.15
C ASN A 242 -12.43 -12.82 0.74
N GLY A 243 -11.26 -12.68 0.12
CA GLY A 243 -9.99 -12.44 0.80
C GLY A 243 -9.66 -13.46 1.88
N TRP A 244 -8.87 -13.01 2.86
CA TRP A 244 -8.54 -13.80 4.04
C TRP A 244 -9.68 -13.90 5.05
N TYR A 245 -10.67 -13.00 4.99
CA TYR A 245 -11.79 -12.96 5.94
C TYR A 245 -12.67 -14.22 5.84
N ARG A 246 -13.09 -14.56 4.61
CA ARG A 246 -13.98 -15.70 4.36
C ARG A 246 -13.56 -16.68 3.26
N GLY A 247 -12.52 -16.35 2.49
CA GLY A 247 -11.98 -17.25 1.48
C GLY A 247 -11.36 -18.50 2.09
N THR A 248 -10.92 -19.39 1.21
CA THR A 248 -10.21 -20.61 1.57
C THR A 248 -8.84 -20.26 2.13
N LEU A 249 -8.51 -20.80 3.30
CA LEU A 249 -7.23 -20.59 3.97
C LEU A 249 -6.78 -21.85 4.69
N ALA A 250 -5.47 -22.06 4.71
CA ALA A 250 -4.83 -23.30 5.17
C ALA A 250 -5.39 -24.54 4.44
N TRP A 251 -5.51 -25.66 5.16
CA TRP A 251 -5.79 -26.98 4.58
C TRP A 251 -7.25 -27.42 4.79
N GLU A 252 -7.61 -28.58 4.24
CA GLU A 252 -8.88 -29.28 4.48
C GLU A 252 -10.16 -28.50 4.11
N GLY A 253 -10.04 -27.55 3.18
CA GLY A 253 -11.19 -26.76 2.71
C GLY A 253 -11.70 -25.75 3.75
N ASN A 254 -10.85 -25.36 4.71
CA ASN A 254 -11.17 -24.32 5.68
C ASN A 254 -11.50 -22.99 5.00
N ARG A 255 -12.62 -22.39 5.41
CA ARG A 255 -13.15 -21.12 4.92
C ARG A 255 -13.98 -20.43 6.00
N ASN A 256 -14.35 -19.17 5.77
CA ASN A 256 -15.15 -18.38 6.72
C ASN A 256 -14.51 -18.31 8.13
N ILE A 257 -13.17 -18.18 8.20
CA ILE A 257 -12.42 -18.24 9.46
C ILE A 257 -12.81 -17.11 10.40
N TYR A 258 -12.98 -15.90 9.87
CA TYR A 258 -13.34 -14.72 10.66
C TYR A 258 -14.85 -14.47 10.64
N GLY A 259 -15.50 -14.75 9.51
CA GLY A 259 -16.95 -14.73 9.41
C GLY A 259 -17.44 -15.16 8.03
N ALA A 260 -18.76 -15.34 7.90
CA ALA A 260 -19.36 -15.88 6.68
C ALA A 260 -19.84 -14.80 5.69
N ARG A 261 -20.09 -13.57 6.15
CA ARG A 261 -20.69 -12.49 5.35
C ARG A 261 -19.72 -11.33 5.13
N LEU A 262 -19.61 -10.91 3.88
CA LEU A 262 -18.85 -9.71 3.51
C LEU A 262 -19.59 -8.46 3.97
N ALA A 263 -18.84 -7.45 4.37
CA ALA A 263 -19.40 -6.16 4.77
C ALA A 263 -18.48 -5.02 4.33
N LEU A 264 -19.05 -3.87 4.04
CA LEU A 264 -18.35 -2.62 3.73
C LEU A 264 -18.64 -1.59 4.83
N LEU A 265 -17.62 -0.84 5.23
CA LEU A 265 -17.77 0.39 5.98
C LEU A 265 -16.99 1.47 5.22
N ALA A 266 -17.70 2.47 4.71
CA ALA A 266 -17.09 3.60 4.01
C ALA A 266 -17.69 4.92 4.50
N GLN A 267 -16.83 5.91 4.72
CA GLN A 267 -17.24 7.23 5.15
C GLN A 267 -16.45 8.30 4.40
N LEU A 268 -17.15 9.06 3.54
CA LEU A 268 -16.62 10.21 2.83
C LEU A 268 -16.87 11.48 3.63
N HIS A 269 -15.80 12.19 4.01
CA HIS A 269 -15.85 13.52 4.59
C HIS A 269 -15.58 14.56 3.51
N VAL A 270 -16.48 15.54 3.35
CA VAL A 270 -16.37 16.63 2.38
C VAL A 270 -16.35 17.95 3.13
N THR A 271 -15.30 18.75 2.91
CA THR A 271 -15.23 20.15 3.36
C THR A 271 -15.44 21.05 2.16
N TYR A 272 -16.41 21.96 2.24
CA TYR A 272 -16.71 22.94 1.20
C TYR A 272 -15.82 24.20 1.31
N THR A 273 -15.76 25.00 0.25
CA THR A 273 -15.05 26.29 0.25
C THR A 273 -15.65 27.32 1.21
N ASP A 274 -16.94 27.20 1.53
CA ASP A 274 -17.66 28.03 2.51
C ASP A 274 -17.48 27.57 3.97
N GLY A 275 -16.72 26.49 4.20
CA GLY A 275 -16.43 25.95 5.53
C GLY A 275 -17.44 24.94 6.06
N ARG A 276 -18.55 24.67 5.36
CA ARG A 276 -19.46 23.58 5.73
C ARG A 276 -18.78 22.21 5.56
N GLU A 277 -19.17 21.26 6.40
CA GLU A 277 -18.78 19.86 6.27
C GLU A 277 -20.00 18.98 5.99
N GLU A 278 -19.80 17.91 5.23
CA GLU A 278 -20.81 16.90 4.93
C GLU A 278 -20.18 15.51 4.99
N ILE A 279 -20.94 14.53 5.48
CA ILE A 279 -20.55 13.13 5.54
C ILE A 279 -21.48 12.32 4.63
N VAL A 280 -20.89 11.54 3.73
CA VAL A 280 -21.59 10.54 2.92
C VAL A 280 -21.07 9.16 3.31
N GLY A 281 -21.88 8.40 4.04
CA GLY A 281 -21.50 7.10 4.59
C GLY A 281 -22.14 5.90 3.90
N THR A 282 -21.67 4.71 4.25
CA THR A 282 -22.44 3.47 4.11
C THR A 282 -23.66 3.51 5.03
N ASP A 283 -24.83 3.28 4.46
CA ASP A 283 -26.15 3.32 5.11
C ASP A 283 -27.18 2.50 4.29
N GLY A 284 -28.45 2.53 4.71
CA GLY A 284 -29.52 1.79 4.04
C GLY A 284 -29.91 2.32 2.66
N GLN A 285 -29.30 3.41 2.15
CA GLN A 285 -29.55 3.92 0.79
C GLN A 285 -28.67 3.24 -0.25
N TRP A 286 -27.71 2.43 0.16
CA TRP A 286 -26.89 1.65 -0.75
C TRP A 286 -27.69 0.49 -1.36
N LYS A 287 -27.31 0.12 -2.57
CA LYS A 287 -27.81 -1.08 -3.25
C LYS A 287 -26.68 -2.01 -3.61
N SER A 288 -27.01 -3.27 -3.87
CA SER A 288 -26.06 -4.33 -4.20
C SER A 288 -26.52 -5.21 -5.36
N SER A 289 -25.55 -5.75 -6.10
CA SER A 289 -25.77 -6.71 -7.20
C SER A 289 -24.55 -7.62 -7.32
N THR A 290 -24.69 -8.80 -7.93
CA THR A 290 -23.52 -9.56 -8.40
C THR A 290 -22.82 -8.81 -9.56
N GLY A 291 -21.52 -9.04 -9.71
CA GLY A 291 -20.71 -8.49 -10.81
C GLY A 291 -20.15 -9.54 -11.78
N PRO A 292 -19.13 -9.16 -12.56
CA PRO A 292 -18.48 -10.05 -13.53
C PRO A 292 -17.57 -11.11 -12.91
N ILE A 293 -17.09 -10.91 -11.68
CA ILE A 293 -16.33 -11.92 -10.94
C ILE A 293 -17.31 -12.95 -10.37
N LEU A 294 -17.24 -14.18 -10.88
CA LEU A 294 -18.09 -15.30 -10.48
C LEU A 294 -17.52 -16.10 -9.31
N MET A 295 -16.20 -16.04 -9.13
CA MET A 295 -15.45 -16.69 -8.04
C MET A 295 -14.19 -15.88 -7.80
N SER A 296 -13.87 -15.62 -6.53
CA SER A 296 -12.62 -14.98 -6.10
C SER A 296 -12.10 -15.68 -4.85
N GLU A 297 -10.94 -16.31 -4.97
CA GLU A 297 -10.28 -17.08 -3.92
C GLU A 297 -8.76 -16.88 -4.00
N ILE A 298 -8.10 -16.60 -2.87
CA ILE A 298 -6.65 -16.33 -2.87
C ILE A 298 -5.83 -17.52 -3.39
N TYR A 299 -6.22 -18.74 -3.05
CA TYR A 299 -5.52 -19.96 -3.47
C TYR A 299 -5.97 -20.47 -4.84
N ASP A 300 -7.29 -20.49 -5.06
CA ASP A 300 -7.87 -21.14 -6.23
C ASP A 300 -7.89 -20.25 -7.47
N GLY A 301 -7.90 -18.93 -7.28
CA GLY A 301 -7.85 -17.93 -8.34
C GLY A 301 -9.16 -17.17 -8.54
N GLU A 302 -9.36 -16.65 -9.75
CA GLU A 302 -10.49 -15.80 -10.10
C GLU A 302 -11.15 -16.29 -11.39
N THR A 303 -12.48 -16.35 -11.39
CA THR A 303 -13.27 -16.61 -12.60
C THR A 303 -14.06 -15.35 -12.94
N TYR A 304 -13.82 -14.79 -14.12
CA TYR A 304 -14.38 -13.53 -14.58
C TYR A 304 -15.15 -13.75 -15.88
N ASP A 305 -16.39 -13.27 -15.95
CA ASP A 305 -17.22 -13.28 -17.16
C ASP A 305 -17.52 -11.84 -17.59
N ALA A 306 -16.81 -11.35 -18.60
CA ALA A 306 -16.93 -9.98 -19.07
C ALA A 306 -18.30 -9.65 -19.65
N ARG A 307 -19.10 -10.66 -20.01
CA ARG A 307 -20.49 -10.46 -20.49
C ARG A 307 -21.42 -10.00 -19.37
N ARG A 308 -20.98 -10.09 -18.10
CA ARG A 308 -21.73 -9.66 -16.91
C ARG A 308 -21.26 -8.30 -16.37
N GLU A 309 -20.36 -7.63 -17.06
CA GLU A 309 -19.98 -6.25 -16.72
C GLU A 309 -21.21 -5.34 -16.74
N LYS A 310 -21.20 -4.36 -15.85
CA LYS A 310 -22.25 -3.35 -15.72
C LYS A 310 -21.66 -2.00 -16.06
N ASP A 311 -21.56 -1.69 -17.34
CA ASP A 311 -20.92 -0.45 -17.80
C ASP A 311 -21.54 0.79 -17.12
N GLY A 312 -20.69 1.64 -16.56
CA GLY A 312 -21.11 2.88 -15.90
C GLY A 312 -21.71 2.73 -14.49
N TRP A 313 -21.71 1.54 -13.87
CA TRP A 313 -22.34 1.33 -12.56
C TRP A 313 -21.81 2.23 -11.41
N THR A 314 -20.60 2.78 -11.56
CA THR A 314 -19.95 3.71 -10.62
C THR A 314 -20.02 5.18 -11.06
N VAL A 315 -20.86 5.51 -12.04
CA VAL A 315 -21.10 6.87 -12.54
C VAL A 315 -22.54 7.31 -12.18
N PRO A 316 -22.79 8.61 -11.92
CA PRO A 316 -24.14 9.10 -11.66
C PRO A 316 -25.09 8.87 -12.85
N GLY A 317 -26.37 8.62 -12.56
CA GLY A 317 -27.41 8.39 -13.56
C GLY A 317 -27.48 6.94 -14.06
N PHE A 318 -26.83 6.00 -13.39
CA PHE A 318 -26.91 4.58 -13.75
C PHE A 318 -28.22 3.96 -13.22
N ASP A 319 -28.89 3.18 -14.06
CA ASP A 319 -30.13 2.48 -13.69
C ASP A 319 -29.83 1.27 -12.79
N ASP A 320 -30.06 1.44 -11.50
CA ASP A 320 -29.94 0.40 -10.48
C ASP A 320 -31.31 -0.05 -9.92
N ALA A 321 -32.39 0.12 -10.69
CA ALA A 321 -33.73 -0.31 -10.27
C ALA A 321 -33.81 -1.82 -9.98
N GLY A 322 -33.03 -2.63 -10.70
CA GLY A 322 -32.94 -4.08 -10.50
C GLY A 322 -31.95 -4.55 -9.43
N TRP A 323 -31.31 -3.64 -8.68
CA TRP A 323 -30.36 -3.99 -7.64
C TRP A 323 -31.08 -4.22 -6.30
N SER A 324 -30.56 -5.16 -5.50
CA SER A 324 -31.09 -5.47 -4.17
C SER A 324 -30.70 -4.41 -3.15
N PRO A 325 -31.56 -4.07 -2.17
CA PRO A 325 -31.13 -3.24 -1.05
C PRO A 325 -30.03 -3.94 -0.24
N VAL A 326 -29.16 -3.16 0.40
CA VAL A 326 -28.20 -3.70 1.37
C VAL A 326 -28.88 -3.97 2.72
N SER A 327 -28.24 -4.77 3.57
CA SER A 327 -28.62 -4.93 4.98
C SER A 327 -27.67 -4.14 5.87
N LEU A 328 -28.19 -3.47 6.90
CA LEU A 328 -27.37 -2.88 7.94
C LEU A 328 -26.84 -3.98 8.86
N ALA A 329 -25.56 -3.89 9.22
CA ALA A 329 -24.91 -4.81 10.14
C ALA A 329 -24.35 -4.07 11.36
N ASN A 330 -24.22 -4.78 12.48
CA ASN A 330 -23.67 -4.26 13.72
C ASN A 330 -22.33 -4.93 14.03
N HIS A 331 -21.33 -4.69 13.18
CA HIS A 331 -19.96 -5.13 13.43
C HIS A 331 -19.22 -4.10 14.31
N PRO A 332 -18.28 -4.55 15.17
CA PRO A 332 -17.53 -3.67 16.05
C PRO A 332 -16.74 -2.62 15.26
N LYS A 333 -16.55 -1.45 15.86
CA LYS A 333 -15.76 -0.33 15.30
C LYS A 333 -14.56 0.05 16.16
N ASP A 334 -14.49 -0.48 17.38
CA ASP A 334 -13.40 -0.31 18.34
C ASP A 334 -12.15 -1.12 17.95
N VAL A 335 -12.30 -2.14 17.10
CA VAL A 335 -11.18 -2.89 16.49
C VAL A 335 -10.58 -2.19 15.28
N LEU A 336 -11.17 -1.08 14.81
CA LEU A 336 -10.70 -0.37 13.61
C LEU A 336 -9.44 0.42 13.91
N VAL A 337 -8.40 0.20 13.09
CA VAL A 337 -7.09 0.84 13.23
C VAL A 337 -6.62 1.41 11.90
N ALA A 338 -5.81 2.47 11.93
CA ALA A 338 -5.18 3.02 10.74
C ALA A 338 -4.12 2.07 10.16
N PRO A 339 -3.74 2.23 8.88
CA PRO A 339 -2.72 1.40 8.28
C PRO A 339 -1.32 1.90 8.69
N THR A 340 -0.56 1.04 9.37
CA THR A 340 0.81 1.31 9.83
C THR A 340 1.90 0.79 8.89
N GLY A 341 1.56 -0.19 8.03
CA GLY A 341 2.46 -0.77 7.05
C GLY A 341 2.39 -0.12 5.66
N PRO A 342 3.37 -0.39 4.79
CA PRO A 342 3.27 -0.02 3.38
C PRO A 342 2.17 -0.84 2.69
N PRO A 343 1.36 -0.24 1.80
CA PRO A 343 0.29 -0.95 1.13
C PRO A 343 0.84 -1.93 0.08
N VAL A 344 0.05 -2.95 -0.28
CA VAL A 344 0.36 -3.81 -1.43
C VAL A 344 0.07 -3.05 -2.73
N ARG A 345 0.99 -3.06 -3.68
CA ARG A 345 0.85 -2.38 -4.98
C ARG A 345 1.35 -3.24 -6.14
N ARG A 346 1.03 -2.81 -7.37
CA ARG A 346 1.70 -3.23 -8.60
C ARG A 346 3.08 -2.58 -8.63
N ILE A 347 4.14 -3.38 -8.59
CA ILE A 347 5.52 -2.88 -8.44
C ILE A 347 6.28 -2.92 -9.76
N LYS A 348 6.11 -4.02 -10.52
CA LYS A 348 6.90 -4.24 -11.73
C LYS A 348 6.11 -5.08 -12.73
N GLU A 349 6.30 -4.79 -14.01
CA GLU A 349 5.79 -5.62 -15.10
C GLU A 349 6.91 -6.49 -15.68
N LEU A 350 6.58 -7.75 -16.03
CA LEU A 350 7.46 -8.71 -16.70
C LEU A 350 6.78 -9.23 -17.97
N THR A 351 7.48 -9.16 -19.10
CA THR A 351 7.09 -9.85 -20.33
C THR A 351 7.69 -11.25 -20.33
N PRO A 352 6.96 -12.31 -20.73
CA PRO A 352 7.54 -13.64 -20.84
C PRO A 352 8.71 -13.66 -21.82
N THR A 353 9.75 -14.37 -21.43
CA THR A 353 10.97 -14.54 -22.24
C THR A 353 10.73 -15.42 -23.45
N ARG A 354 9.74 -16.32 -23.39
CA ARG A 354 9.31 -17.19 -24.48
C ARG A 354 7.94 -17.80 -24.20
N ILE A 355 7.27 -18.23 -25.28
CA ILE A 355 6.08 -19.08 -25.25
C ILE A 355 6.41 -20.35 -26.04
N PHE A 356 6.15 -21.52 -25.47
CA PHE A 356 6.54 -22.82 -26.04
C PHE A 356 5.51 -23.90 -25.72
N LYS A 357 5.57 -25.02 -26.45
CA LYS A 357 4.81 -26.22 -26.10
C LYS A 357 5.65 -27.18 -25.28
N THR A 358 5.11 -27.70 -24.17
CA THR A 358 5.74 -28.77 -23.40
C THR A 358 5.68 -30.09 -24.17
N PRO A 359 6.48 -31.11 -23.80
CA PRO A 359 6.36 -32.45 -24.38
C PRO A 359 4.96 -33.08 -24.23
N ALA A 360 4.24 -32.76 -23.15
CA ALA A 360 2.85 -33.17 -22.94
C ALA A 360 1.82 -32.34 -23.74
N GLY A 361 2.24 -31.28 -24.43
CA GLY A 361 1.41 -30.49 -25.34
C GLY A 361 0.83 -29.20 -24.76
N ASP A 362 1.05 -28.88 -23.47
CA ASP A 362 0.62 -27.61 -22.87
C ASP A 362 1.33 -26.43 -23.56
N LEU A 363 0.58 -25.38 -23.90
CA LEU A 363 1.17 -24.10 -24.29
C LEU A 363 1.54 -23.30 -23.04
N VAL A 364 2.82 -22.99 -22.87
CA VAL A 364 3.37 -22.38 -21.65
C VAL A 364 4.18 -21.13 -21.96
N ALA A 365 3.90 -20.05 -21.22
CA ALA A 365 4.75 -18.86 -21.16
C ALA A 365 5.77 -18.99 -20.00
N ASP A 366 7.05 -18.71 -20.26
CA ASP A 366 8.12 -18.64 -19.25
C ASP A 366 8.45 -17.19 -18.93
N MET A 367 8.10 -16.73 -17.73
CA MET A 367 8.32 -15.36 -17.27
C MET A 367 9.81 -15.04 -17.05
N GLY A 368 10.70 -16.03 -17.08
CA GLY A 368 12.14 -15.88 -16.83
C GLY A 368 12.51 -15.68 -15.36
N GLN A 369 11.53 -15.42 -14.49
CA GLN A 369 11.67 -15.18 -13.07
C GLN A 369 10.49 -15.83 -12.32
N ASN A 370 10.76 -16.50 -11.20
CA ASN A 370 9.70 -16.89 -10.27
C ASN A 370 9.24 -15.63 -9.51
N MET A 371 8.01 -15.19 -9.78
CA MET A 371 7.42 -13.95 -9.31
C MET A 371 6.13 -14.19 -8.53
N VAL A 372 5.65 -13.17 -7.85
CA VAL A 372 4.35 -13.20 -7.14
C VAL A 372 3.45 -12.10 -7.67
N GLY A 373 2.22 -12.47 -7.98
CA GLY A 373 1.18 -11.60 -8.52
C GLY A 373 0.29 -12.34 -9.49
N TRP A 374 0.05 -11.77 -10.67
CA TRP A 374 -0.83 -12.37 -11.69
C TRP A 374 -0.37 -12.03 -13.10
N VAL A 375 -1.09 -12.54 -14.09
CA VAL A 375 -0.95 -12.15 -15.49
C VAL A 375 -2.04 -11.16 -15.87
N ARG A 376 -1.63 -10.03 -16.47
CA ARG A 376 -2.49 -9.22 -17.34
C ARG A 376 -2.54 -9.88 -18.72
N LEU A 377 -3.74 -10.24 -19.14
CA LEU A 377 -4.02 -10.89 -20.41
C LEU A 377 -4.59 -9.86 -21.40
N GLY A 378 -3.96 -9.71 -22.56
CA GLY A 378 -4.56 -9.09 -23.74
C GLY A 378 -5.11 -10.16 -24.66
N VAL A 379 -6.36 -10.05 -25.10
CA VAL A 379 -6.98 -11.08 -25.95
C VAL A 379 -8.01 -10.49 -26.92
N ARG A 380 -8.17 -11.11 -28.09
CA ARG A 380 -9.27 -10.85 -29.05
C ARG A 380 -9.95 -12.18 -29.35
N GLY A 381 -11.28 -12.19 -29.38
CA GLY A 381 -12.02 -13.41 -29.71
C GLY A 381 -13.54 -13.24 -29.64
N PRO A 382 -14.30 -14.29 -29.96
CA PRO A 382 -15.75 -14.24 -29.91
C PRO A 382 -16.26 -14.18 -28.47
N ALA A 383 -17.41 -13.54 -28.27
CA ALA A 383 -18.09 -13.52 -26.97
C ALA A 383 -18.36 -14.96 -26.48
N GLY A 384 -18.10 -15.21 -25.20
CA GLY A 384 -18.26 -16.54 -24.59
C GLY A 384 -17.05 -17.47 -24.72
N ALA A 385 -16.06 -17.15 -25.56
CA ALA A 385 -14.77 -17.84 -25.51
C ALA A 385 -14.14 -17.65 -24.12
N THR A 386 -13.48 -18.68 -23.60
CA THR A 386 -12.87 -18.63 -22.26
C THR A 386 -11.40 -18.96 -22.36
N VAL A 387 -10.55 -18.06 -21.83
CA VAL A 387 -9.12 -18.29 -21.64
C VAL A 387 -8.87 -18.73 -20.21
N THR A 388 -8.13 -19.81 -20.02
CA THR A 388 -7.71 -20.32 -18.71
C THR A 388 -6.20 -20.19 -18.55
N LEU A 389 -5.78 -19.56 -17.47
CA LEU A 389 -4.38 -19.35 -17.09
C LEU A 389 -4.09 -20.13 -15.81
N ARG A 390 -3.25 -21.17 -15.89
CA ARG A 390 -2.78 -21.95 -14.73
C ARG A 390 -1.34 -21.55 -14.42
N HIS A 391 -1.00 -21.40 -13.16
CA HIS A 391 0.29 -20.86 -12.71
C HIS A 391 1.13 -21.92 -12.00
N ALA A 392 2.44 -21.97 -12.27
CA ALA A 392 3.37 -22.91 -11.65
C ALA A 392 4.77 -22.31 -11.45
N GLU A 393 5.48 -22.76 -10.42
CA GLU A 393 6.86 -22.31 -10.14
C GLU A 393 7.90 -23.00 -11.01
N VAL A 394 7.68 -24.27 -11.35
CA VAL A 394 8.66 -25.14 -11.99
C VAL A 394 8.05 -25.97 -13.11
N LEU A 395 8.92 -26.52 -13.95
CA LEU A 395 8.60 -27.64 -14.84
C LEU A 395 9.13 -28.93 -14.20
N ASP A 396 8.55 -30.07 -14.55
CA ASP A 396 9.09 -31.38 -14.15
C ASP A 396 10.41 -31.71 -14.87
N LYS A 397 11.01 -32.85 -14.53
CA LYS A 397 12.27 -33.31 -15.14
C LYS A 397 12.20 -33.55 -16.65
N GLN A 398 11.00 -33.74 -17.21
CA GLN A 398 10.76 -33.86 -18.64
C GLN A 398 10.49 -32.51 -19.31
N GLY A 399 10.35 -31.42 -18.54
CA GLY A 399 9.99 -30.10 -19.06
C GLY A 399 8.48 -29.89 -19.21
N ASN A 400 7.65 -30.68 -18.55
CA ASN A 400 6.20 -30.48 -18.51
C ASN A 400 5.76 -29.58 -17.37
N PHE A 401 4.60 -28.95 -17.53
CA PHE A 401 3.99 -28.09 -16.53
C PHE A 401 3.70 -28.87 -15.24
N TYR A 402 4.15 -28.37 -14.09
CA TYR A 402 4.10 -29.11 -12.82
C TYR A 402 3.41 -28.31 -11.72
N THR A 403 2.38 -28.90 -11.09
CA THR A 403 1.56 -28.24 -10.07
C THR A 403 1.40 -29.06 -8.79
N ALA A 404 1.99 -30.25 -8.68
CA ALA A 404 1.75 -31.10 -7.52
C ALA A 404 2.25 -30.48 -6.20
N ASN A 405 3.27 -29.60 -6.24
CA ASN A 405 3.72 -28.86 -5.05
C ASN A 405 2.77 -27.74 -4.60
N LEU A 406 1.76 -27.37 -5.40
CA LEU A 406 0.72 -26.42 -5.02
C LEU A 406 -0.32 -27.04 -4.07
N ARG A 407 -0.30 -28.38 -3.92
CA ARG A 407 -1.23 -29.15 -3.10
C ARG A 407 -2.69 -28.85 -3.48
N GLY A 408 -3.51 -28.32 -2.56
CA GLY A 408 -4.92 -28.00 -2.80
C GLY A 408 -5.16 -26.71 -3.56
N ALA A 409 -4.16 -25.83 -3.72
CA ALA A 409 -4.35 -24.55 -4.42
C ALA A 409 -4.40 -24.75 -5.94
N LYS A 410 -5.53 -24.37 -6.57
CA LYS A 410 -5.68 -24.49 -8.02
C LYS A 410 -4.85 -23.47 -8.81
N ALA A 411 -4.55 -22.31 -8.23
CA ALA A 411 -3.79 -21.23 -8.86
C ALA A 411 -4.21 -20.89 -10.30
N THR A 412 -5.52 -20.77 -10.55
CA THR A 412 -6.09 -20.68 -11.89
C THR A 412 -6.95 -19.43 -12.09
N ALA A 413 -6.62 -18.60 -13.07
CA ALA A 413 -7.49 -17.51 -13.53
C ALA A 413 -8.26 -17.92 -14.79
N ARG A 414 -9.55 -17.57 -14.86
CA ARG A 414 -10.42 -17.83 -16.03
C ARG A 414 -11.09 -16.55 -16.47
N TYR A 415 -11.03 -16.26 -17.76
CA TYR A 415 -11.63 -15.07 -18.36
C TYR A 415 -12.53 -15.45 -19.54
N THR A 416 -13.83 -15.17 -19.42
CA THR A 416 -14.80 -15.33 -20.50
C THR A 416 -15.01 -13.99 -21.20
N LEU A 417 -14.74 -13.97 -22.51
CA LEU A 417 -14.73 -12.77 -23.35
C LEU A 417 -16.15 -12.23 -23.58
N LYS A 418 -16.25 -10.91 -23.75
CA LYS A 418 -17.48 -10.23 -24.18
C LYS A 418 -17.58 -9.99 -25.70
N GLY A 419 -16.52 -10.26 -26.45
CA GLY A 419 -16.46 -10.13 -27.90
C GLY A 419 -16.21 -8.70 -28.40
N ALA A 420 -15.65 -7.83 -27.57
CA ALA A 420 -15.53 -6.40 -27.85
C ALA A 420 -14.09 -5.99 -28.16
N GLY A 421 -13.63 -6.23 -29.40
CA GLY A 421 -12.30 -5.79 -29.83
C GLY A 421 -11.16 -6.49 -29.07
N ARG A 422 -10.14 -5.73 -28.64
CA ARG A 422 -9.09 -6.24 -27.74
C ARG A 422 -9.53 -5.98 -26.31
N GLU A 423 -9.67 -7.07 -25.58
CA GLU A 423 -10.03 -7.07 -24.17
C GLU A 423 -8.76 -7.20 -23.33
N VAL A 424 -8.78 -6.61 -22.14
CA VAL A 424 -7.69 -6.69 -21.16
C VAL A 424 -8.27 -7.21 -19.85
N PHE A 425 -7.67 -8.27 -19.32
CA PHE A 425 -8.07 -8.88 -18.06
C PHE A 425 -6.91 -8.88 -17.07
N GLU A 426 -7.18 -8.44 -15.85
CA GLU A 426 -6.37 -8.64 -14.65
C GLU A 426 -7.29 -9.18 -13.54
N PRO A 427 -6.86 -10.20 -12.77
CA PRO A 427 -7.55 -10.56 -11.53
C PRO A 427 -7.55 -9.41 -10.51
N HIS A 428 -8.55 -9.39 -9.62
CA HIS A 428 -8.74 -8.32 -8.64
C HIS A 428 -8.36 -8.76 -7.23
N PHE A 429 -8.72 -10.00 -6.85
CA PHE A 429 -8.73 -10.44 -5.45
C PHE A 429 -7.99 -11.77 -5.24
N THR A 430 -7.04 -12.10 -6.12
CA THR A 430 -6.19 -13.29 -6.02
C THR A 430 -4.77 -12.97 -6.44
N PHE A 431 -3.82 -13.81 -6.02
CA PHE A 431 -2.44 -13.80 -6.48
C PHE A 431 -1.87 -15.21 -6.52
N PHE A 432 -0.76 -15.38 -7.24
CA PHE A 432 -0.09 -16.65 -7.45
C PHE A 432 1.43 -16.45 -7.32
N GLY A 433 2.15 -17.48 -6.84
CA GLY A 433 3.60 -17.58 -6.98
C GLY A 433 3.96 -18.47 -8.17
N PHE A 434 4.64 -17.92 -9.18
CA PHE A 434 4.88 -18.62 -10.45
C PHE A 434 6.02 -18.05 -11.28
N ARG A 435 6.59 -18.91 -12.11
CA ARG A 435 7.43 -18.56 -13.27
C ARG A 435 6.78 -18.95 -14.58
N TYR A 436 5.99 -20.02 -14.59
CA TYR A 436 5.41 -20.62 -15.78
C TYR A 436 3.89 -20.45 -15.76
N VAL A 437 3.32 -20.13 -16.92
CA VAL A 437 1.87 -19.97 -17.09
C VAL A 437 1.40 -20.84 -18.23
N ALA A 438 0.59 -21.86 -17.94
CA ALA A 438 -0.08 -22.65 -18.97
C ALA A 438 -1.33 -21.90 -19.44
N ILE A 439 -1.47 -21.77 -20.76
CA ILE A 439 -2.50 -20.99 -21.43
C ILE A 439 -3.39 -21.96 -22.23
N ASP A 440 -4.66 -22.03 -21.86
CA ASP A 440 -5.67 -22.84 -22.54
C ASP A 440 -6.83 -21.98 -23.05
N GLY A 441 -7.43 -22.37 -24.17
CA GLY A 441 -8.60 -21.68 -24.74
C GLY A 441 -8.32 -20.30 -25.36
N TYR A 442 -7.05 -19.89 -25.53
CA TYR A 442 -6.70 -18.63 -26.20
C TYR A 442 -7.14 -18.66 -27.68
N PRO A 443 -7.95 -17.69 -28.16
CA PRO A 443 -8.34 -17.64 -29.56
C PRO A 443 -7.14 -17.32 -30.47
N GLY A 444 -6.65 -18.33 -31.20
CA GLY A 444 -5.45 -18.21 -32.03
C GLY A 444 -4.18 -18.54 -31.25
N GLN A 445 -3.10 -17.82 -31.54
CA GLN A 445 -1.81 -18.02 -30.87
C GLN A 445 -1.40 -16.74 -30.13
N PRO A 446 -1.14 -16.79 -28.81
CA PRO A 446 -0.74 -15.61 -28.06
C PRO A 446 0.68 -15.18 -28.42
N SER A 447 0.92 -13.88 -28.50
CA SER A 447 2.28 -13.32 -28.52
C SER A 447 2.77 -13.04 -27.09
N PRO A 448 4.09 -12.86 -26.88
CA PRO A 448 4.60 -12.40 -25.59
C PRO A 448 3.99 -11.08 -25.11
N GLU A 449 3.57 -10.18 -26.02
CA GLU A 449 2.94 -8.90 -25.62
C GLU A 449 1.49 -9.06 -25.11
N ASP A 450 0.85 -10.19 -25.40
CA ASP A 450 -0.49 -10.51 -24.91
C ASP A 450 -0.48 -10.99 -23.44
N ILE A 451 0.70 -11.26 -22.88
CA ILE A 451 0.89 -11.80 -21.54
C ILE A 451 1.86 -10.89 -20.78
N THR A 452 1.40 -10.24 -19.72
CA THR A 452 2.30 -9.48 -18.83
C THR A 452 2.17 -9.97 -17.39
N GLY A 453 3.25 -10.43 -16.78
CA GLY A 453 3.30 -10.67 -15.34
C GLY A 453 3.31 -9.36 -14.57
N ILE A 454 2.34 -9.16 -13.70
CA ILE A 454 2.25 -8.02 -12.79
C ILE A 454 2.80 -8.46 -11.43
N VAL A 455 4.00 -8.01 -11.10
CA VAL A 455 4.66 -8.28 -9.82
C VAL A 455 4.05 -7.38 -8.76
N ILE A 456 3.60 -7.99 -7.67
CA ILE A 456 3.01 -7.28 -6.53
C ILE A 456 3.77 -7.62 -5.26
N HIS A 457 3.80 -6.67 -4.33
CA HIS A 457 4.16 -6.87 -2.93
C HIS A 457 3.83 -5.59 -2.15
N SER A 458 4.02 -5.62 -0.83
CA SER A 458 3.98 -4.42 0.01
C SER A 458 5.06 -3.45 -0.47
N ASP A 459 4.68 -2.22 -0.79
CA ASP A 459 5.51 -1.21 -1.45
C ASP A 459 6.58 -0.62 -0.52
N MET A 460 7.57 -1.46 -0.20
CA MET A 460 8.70 -1.11 0.65
C MET A 460 9.83 -0.53 -0.19
N ARG A 461 10.39 0.57 0.31
CA ARG A 461 11.58 1.19 -0.29
C ARG A 461 12.78 0.25 -0.16
N VAL A 462 13.52 0.05 -1.25
CA VAL A 462 14.81 -0.64 -1.21
C VAL A 462 15.84 0.22 -0.47
N THR A 463 16.51 -0.36 0.52
CA THR A 463 17.47 0.35 1.40
C THR A 463 18.89 -0.18 1.32
N GLY A 464 19.08 -1.39 0.79
CA GLY A 464 20.39 -2.03 0.70
C GLY A 464 20.62 -2.70 -0.66
N SER A 465 21.86 -2.65 -1.10
CA SER A 465 22.35 -3.33 -2.30
C SER A 465 23.70 -3.96 -2.02
N LEU A 466 23.97 -5.10 -2.66
CA LEU A 466 25.25 -5.78 -2.64
C LEU A 466 25.63 -6.15 -4.07
N ASP A 467 26.83 -5.76 -4.48
CA ASP A 467 27.45 -6.16 -5.74
C ASP A 467 28.89 -6.57 -5.47
N THR A 468 29.32 -7.67 -6.07
CA THR A 468 30.62 -8.29 -5.85
C THR A 468 31.25 -8.69 -7.17
N SER A 469 32.53 -9.05 -7.15
CA SER A 469 33.21 -9.61 -8.32
C SER A 469 32.76 -11.02 -8.69
N ASP A 470 32.01 -11.72 -7.81
CA ASP A 470 31.53 -13.08 -8.06
C ASP A 470 30.07 -13.06 -8.57
N PRO A 471 29.82 -13.46 -9.83
CA PRO A 471 28.47 -13.45 -10.40
C PRO A 471 27.49 -14.39 -9.70
N MET A 472 27.96 -15.47 -9.05
CA MET A 472 27.09 -16.39 -8.29
C MET A 472 26.59 -15.76 -7.00
N ILE A 473 27.43 -14.99 -6.30
CA ILE A 473 27.02 -14.24 -5.10
C ILE A 473 26.00 -13.17 -5.49
N ASN A 474 26.23 -12.46 -6.60
CA ASN A 474 25.28 -11.47 -7.11
C ASN A 474 23.95 -12.14 -7.49
N GLN A 475 23.98 -13.36 -8.06
CA GLN A 475 22.78 -14.13 -8.35
C GLN A 475 22.05 -14.59 -7.08
N LEU A 476 22.78 -15.02 -6.06
CA LEU A 476 22.21 -15.36 -4.76
C LEU A 476 21.48 -14.16 -4.15
N GLN A 477 22.10 -12.98 -4.13
CA GLN A 477 21.45 -11.76 -3.63
C GLN A 477 20.19 -11.39 -4.44
N ARG A 478 20.24 -11.55 -5.77
CA ARG A 478 19.03 -11.40 -6.63
C ARG A 478 17.94 -12.38 -6.24
N ASN A 479 18.27 -13.66 -6.01
CA ASN A 479 17.30 -14.67 -5.58
C ASN A 479 16.70 -14.33 -4.20
N ILE A 480 17.52 -13.89 -3.24
CA ILE A 480 17.09 -13.47 -1.91
C ILE A 480 16.07 -12.33 -2.00
N THR A 481 16.38 -11.29 -2.78
CA THR A 481 15.48 -10.12 -2.91
C THR A 481 14.18 -10.47 -3.63
N TRP A 482 14.19 -11.36 -4.62
CA TRP A 482 12.95 -11.87 -5.24
C TRP A 482 12.13 -12.74 -4.29
N GLY A 483 12.78 -13.59 -3.48
CA GLY A 483 12.12 -14.39 -2.44
C GLY A 483 11.47 -13.51 -1.37
N GLN A 484 12.15 -12.45 -0.93
CA GLN A 484 11.60 -11.45 -0.01
C GLN A 484 10.37 -10.76 -0.61
N ARG A 485 10.48 -10.24 -1.83
CA ARG A 485 9.33 -9.60 -2.52
C ARG A 485 8.13 -10.52 -2.57
N GLY A 486 8.36 -11.78 -2.95
CA GLY A 486 7.28 -12.75 -3.09
C GLY A 486 6.53 -13.04 -1.79
N ASN A 487 7.20 -12.96 -0.65
CA ASN A 487 6.63 -13.30 0.65
C ASN A 487 6.22 -12.09 1.51
N PHE A 488 6.34 -10.87 0.99
CA PHE A 488 5.97 -9.66 1.73
C PHE A 488 4.71 -9.04 1.13
N LEU A 489 3.61 -9.79 1.13
CA LEU A 489 2.29 -9.33 0.69
C LEU A 489 1.39 -9.18 1.92
N ASP A 490 1.42 -7.98 2.51
CA ASP A 490 0.74 -7.57 3.75
C ASP A 490 1.14 -8.31 5.06
N VAL A 491 1.55 -9.58 4.97
CA VAL A 491 2.11 -10.40 6.06
C VAL A 491 3.37 -11.15 5.57
N PRO A 492 4.37 -11.46 6.45
CA PRO A 492 5.58 -12.19 6.06
C PRO A 492 5.27 -13.69 5.90
N THR A 493 4.90 -14.11 4.70
CA THR A 493 4.48 -15.50 4.44
C THR A 493 5.65 -16.48 4.39
N ASP A 494 5.40 -17.76 4.67
CA ASP A 494 6.35 -18.85 4.40
C ASP A 494 6.59 -19.04 2.90
N CYS A 495 5.51 -19.01 2.13
CA CYS A 495 5.54 -19.23 0.70
C CYS A 495 4.35 -18.53 0.00
N PRO A 496 4.44 -18.16 -1.29
CA PRO A 496 3.37 -17.41 -1.96
C PRO A 496 2.46 -18.21 -2.90
N GLN A 497 2.70 -19.51 -3.10
CA GLN A 497 2.14 -20.30 -4.20
C GLN A 497 1.08 -21.33 -3.77
N ARG A 498 1.34 -22.12 -2.73
CA ARG A 498 0.47 -23.25 -2.32
C ARG A 498 -0.65 -22.79 -1.37
N ASP A 499 -1.46 -23.74 -0.94
CA ASP A 499 -2.56 -23.62 0.03
C ASP A 499 -2.06 -23.39 1.48
N GLU A 500 -1.28 -22.34 1.68
CA GLU A 500 -0.69 -21.98 2.98
C GLU A 500 -0.52 -20.47 3.07
N ARG A 501 0.63 -19.92 2.66
CA ARG A 501 0.86 -18.47 2.62
C ARG A 501 0.57 -17.82 3.97
N LEU A 502 0.99 -18.47 5.05
CA LEU A 502 0.69 -18.07 6.42
C LEU A 502 1.87 -17.29 6.98
N GLY A 503 1.61 -16.37 7.91
CA GLY A 503 2.66 -15.60 8.58
C GLY A 503 3.41 -16.42 9.63
N TRP A 504 4.19 -17.42 9.19
CA TRP A 504 4.96 -18.30 10.06
C TRP A 504 6.00 -17.51 10.87
N THR A 505 5.92 -17.63 12.19
CA THR A 505 6.73 -16.81 13.11
C THR A 505 8.21 -17.20 13.07
N GLY A 506 8.52 -18.48 12.86
CA GLY A 506 9.89 -18.97 12.71
C GLY A 506 10.59 -18.39 11.48
N ASP A 507 9.94 -18.47 10.32
CA ASP A 507 10.45 -17.95 9.04
C ASP A 507 10.68 -16.44 9.09
N ALA A 508 9.70 -15.69 9.60
CA ALA A 508 9.80 -14.26 9.79
C ALA A 508 10.98 -13.89 10.71
N GLN A 509 11.16 -14.61 11.82
CA GLN A 509 12.23 -14.37 12.79
C GLN A 509 13.62 -14.56 12.18
N VAL A 510 13.87 -15.69 11.49
CA VAL A 510 15.21 -15.98 10.94
C VAL A 510 15.58 -15.05 9.78
N PHE A 511 14.59 -14.56 9.03
CA PHE A 511 14.83 -13.73 7.85
C PHE A 511 14.80 -12.21 8.12
N ALA A 512 14.25 -11.75 9.25
CA ALA A 512 14.01 -10.33 9.53
C ALA A 512 15.25 -9.43 9.36
N ARG A 513 16.45 -9.89 9.77
CA ARG A 513 17.69 -9.11 9.63
C ARG A 513 18.08 -8.89 8.18
N THR A 514 18.01 -9.94 7.36
CA THR A 514 18.26 -9.86 5.92
C THR A 514 17.23 -8.96 5.25
N ALA A 515 15.95 -9.11 5.62
CA ALA A 515 14.87 -8.30 5.10
C ALA A 515 15.09 -6.80 5.36
N ALA A 516 15.51 -6.45 6.59
CA ALA A 516 15.77 -5.08 7.02
C ALA A 516 17.03 -4.45 6.40
N PHE A 517 17.98 -5.25 5.94
CA PHE A 517 19.07 -4.75 5.11
C PHE A 517 18.55 -4.35 3.71
N ASN A 518 17.82 -5.26 3.07
CA ASN A 518 17.38 -5.10 1.69
C ASN A 518 16.33 -4.00 1.51
N MET A 519 15.37 -3.89 2.42
CA MET A 519 14.21 -2.99 2.30
C MET A 519 13.83 -2.35 3.64
N ASP A 520 13.11 -1.22 3.55
CA ASP A 520 12.50 -0.52 4.68
C ASP A 520 11.28 -1.30 5.20
N VAL A 521 11.54 -2.27 6.07
CA VAL A 521 10.55 -3.20 6.63
C VAL A 521 9.94 -2.73 7.95
N ALA A 522 10.25 -1.50 8.41
CA ALA A 522 9.86 -1.03 9.74
C ALA A 522 8.34 -0.97 9.92
N GLY A 523 7.63 -0.34 8.98
CA GLY A 523 6.15 -0.30 8.99
C GLY A 523 5.53 -1.68 8.78
N PHE A 524 6.12 -2.51 7.91
CA PHE A 524 5.63 -3.86 7.60
C PHE A 524 5.68 -4.78 8.83
N PHE A 525 6.85 -4.89 9.48
CA PHE A 525 6.95 -5.68 10.73
C PHE A 525 6.26 -4.99 11.90
N GLY A 526 6.21 -3.66 11.96
CA GLY A 526 5.43 -2.96 12.98
C GLY A 526 3.94 -3.32 12.93
N LYS A 527 3.37 -3.39 11.72
CA LYS A 527 2.00 -3.88 11.48
C LYS A 527 1.85 -5.34 11.91
N TRP A 528 2.72 -6.24 11.44
CA TRP A 528 2.63 -7.67 11.73
C TRP A 528 2.85 -8.00 13.21
N LEU A 529 3.77 -7.31 13.90
CA LEU A 529 3.99 -7.47 15.33
C LEU A 529 2.79 -7.00 16.17
N ALA A 530 1.99 -6.06 15.67
CA ALA A 530 0.73 -5.70 16.32
C ALA A 530 -0.34 -6.80 16.18
N ASP A 531 -0.36 -7.54 15.07
CA ASP A 531 -1.18 -8.76 14.94
C ASP A 531 -0.65 -9.89 15.84
N LEU A 532 0.68 -10.06 15.93
CA LEU A 532 1.31 -11.03 16.82
C LEU A 532 0.93 -10.78 18.27
N ARG A 533 1.00 -9.52 18.70
CA ARG A 533 0.56 -9.11 20.04
C ARG A 533 -0.94 -9.37 20.25
N ALA A 534 -1.76 -9.12 19.24
CA ALA A 534 -3.20 -9.38 19.32
C ALA A 534 -3.49 -10.89 19.45
N ASP A 535 -2.72 -11.74 18.79
CA ASP A 535 -2.90 -13.20 18.76
C ASP A 535 -2.10 -13.99 19.80
N GLN A 536 -1.27 -13.32 20.61
CA GLN A 536 -0.62 -13.92 21.77
C GLN A 536 -1.67 -14.54 22.71
N PHE A 537 -1.42 -15.77 23.15
CA PHE A 537 -2.31 -16.49 24.07
C PHE A 537 -2.23 -15.91 25.49
N ASP A 538 -3.25 -16.21 26.30
CA ASP A 538 -3.37 -15.69 27.69
C ASP A 538 -2.21 -16.13 28.60
N ASP A 539 -1.57 -17.27 28.30
CA ASP A 539 -0.38 -17.78 29.01
C ASP A 539 0.93 -17.12 28.54
N GLY A 540 0.85 -16.20 27.58
CA GLY A 540 1.98 -15.50 26.98
C GLY A 540 2.62 -16.23 25.80
N ALA A 541 2.15 -17.42 25.41
CA ALA A 541 2.69 -18.12 24.26
C ALA A 541 2.33 -17.41 22.94
N VAL A 542 3.25 -17.44 21.98
CA VAL A 542 3.04 -16.89 20.63
C VAL A 542 2.61 -18.02 19.69
N PRO A 543 1.53 -17.85 18.89
CA PRO A 543 1.11 -18.84 17.91
C PRO A 543 2.19 -19.14 16.84
N HIS A 544 2.08 -20.31 16.21
CA HIS A 544 2.97 -20.69 15.11
C HIS A 544 2.84 -19.79 13.87
N VAL A 545 1.62 -19.31 13.59
CA VAL A 545 1.32 -18.40 12.48
C VAL A 545 0.55 -17.20 12.97
N VAL A 546 0.82 -16.05 12.38
CA VAL A 546 0.17 -14.77 12.68
C VAL A 546 -0.22 -14.07 11.36
N PRO A 547 -1.49 -13.71 11.14
CA PRO A 547 -2.66 -13.96 12.01
C PRO A 547 -2.93 -15.45 12.27
N ASN A 548 -3.41 -15.76 13.48
CA ASN A 548 -3.59 -17.13 13.95
C ASN A 548 -4.89 -17.73 13.42
N VAL A 549 -4.75 -18.56 12.39
CA VAL A 549 -5.86 -19.24 11.72
C VAL A 549 -5.92 -20.75 11.97
N LEU A 550 -4.93 -21.30 12.69
CA LEU A 550 -4.79 -22.75 12.89
C LEU A 550 -5.45 -23.27 14.19
N THR A 551 -5.71 -22.39 15.15
CA THR A 551 -6.25 -22.78 16.47
C THR A 551 -7.69 -22.33 16.70
N VAL A 552 -8.32 -21.70 15.71
CA VAL A 552 -9.75 -21.36 15.77
C VAL A 552 -10.55 -22.65 15.67
N SER A 553 -10.81 -23.28 16.82
CA SER A 553 -11.74 -24.40 16.92
C SER A 553 -13.09 -23.99 16.31
N PRO A 554 -13.80 -24.86 15.58
CA PRO A 554 -15.13 -24.57 15.05
C PRO A 554 -16.11 -24.02 16.09
N SER A 555 -15.90 -24.31 17.38
CA SER A 555 -16.72 -23.86 18.51
C SER A 555 -16.47 -22.42 18.98
N GLN A 556 -15.40 -21.76 18.53
CA GLN A 556 -15.09 -20.36 18.85
C GLN A 556 -15.47 -19.37 17.74
N ARG A 557 -16.18 -19.83 16.71
CA ARG A 557 -16.71 -18.96 15.65
C ARG A 557 -17.85 -18.10 16.22
N PRO A 558 -17.76 -16.76 16.22
CA PRO A 558 -18.86 -15.92 16.66
C PRO A 558 -20.00 -16.05 15.65
N GLY A 559 -21.15 -16.56 16.08
CA GLY A 559 -22.43 -16.41 15.38
C GLY A 559 -22.78 -17.48 14.36
N GLY A 560 -23.33 -18.60 14.85
CA GLY A 560 -24.19 -19.49 14.08
C GLY A 560 -25.06 -20.26 15.06
N SER A 561 -26.25 -19.75 15.36
CA SER A 561 -27.26 -20.49 16.12
C SER A 561 -27.56 -21.81 15.41
N ALA A 562 -27.32 -22.93 16.08
CA ALA A 562 -27.96 -24.20 15.75
C ALA A 562 -28.15 -25.00 17.05
N ALA A 563 -29.41 -24.99 17.50
CA ALA A 563 -30.01 -26.13 18.19
C ALA A 563 -30.17 -27.30 17.20
#